data_AF-A0A2C9EL11-F1
#
_entry.id   AF-A0A2C9EL11-F1
#
_cell.length_a   1.000
_cell.length_b   1.000
_cell.length_c   1.000
_cell.angle_alpha   90.00
_cell.angle_beta   90.00
_cell.angle_gamma   90.00
#
_symmetry.space_group_name_H-M   'P 1'
#
loop_
_entity.id
_entity.type
_entity.pdbx_description
1 polymer ?
#
loop_
_entity_poly.entity_id
_entity_poly.type
_entity_poly.pdbx_seq_one_letter_code
_entity_poly.pdbx_strand_id
1 'polypeptide(L)' 'MPLCLRNAPQDDTQRLTVNEHNARAIRFYQRNGFVRGGETLFPCGADLHRDWVMLRR' A
#
# COMPACT_ATOMS: atom_id res chain seq x y z
N MET A 1 23.94 -14.52 -24.91
CA MET A 1 23.23 -15.05 -23.72
C MET A 1 24.01 -14.57 -22.50
N PRO A 2 23.39 -13.98 -21.44
CA PRO A 2 22.05 -14.20 -20.88
C PRO A 2 21.08 -13.03 -21.17
N LEU A 3 19.80 -13.24 -21.45
CA LEU A 3 18.67 -13.68 -20.60
C LEU A 3 18.14 -12.62 -19.62
N CYS A 4 16.94 -12.13 -19.96
CA CYS A 4 15.83 -11.82 -19.05
C CYS A 4 15.88 -10.56 -18.19
N LEU A 5 15.37 -9.45 -18.72
CA LEU A 5 14.45 -8.60 -17.96
C LEU A 5 13.16 -8.50 -18.77
N ARG A 6 12.33 -9.54 -18.59
CA ARG A 6 10.92 -9.52 -18.97
C ARG A 6 10.33 -8.27 -18.35
N ASN A 7 9.59 -7.51 -19.17
CA ASN A 7 8.65 -6.49 -18.73
C ASN A 7 8.10 -6.88 -17.36
N ALA A 8 8.37 -6.07 -16.34
CA ALA A 8 7.61 -6.18 -15.10
C ALA A 8 6.13 -6.14 -15.54
N PRO A 9 5.30 -7.12 -15.16
CA PRO A 9 3.88 -7.00 -15.40
C PRO A 9 3.48 -5.65 -14.80
N GLN A 10 2.98 -4.75 -15.65
CA GLN A 10 2.28 -3.56 -15.17
C GLN A 10 1.01 -4.11 -14.54
N ASP A 11 1.15 -4.52 -13.28
CA ASP A 11 0.05 -4.93 -12.44
C ASP A 11 -0.76 -3.65 -12.26
N ASP A 12 -1.92 -3.58 -12.93
CA ASP A 12 -2.84 -2.43 -12.89
C ASP A 12 -3.45 -2.23 -11.48
N THR A 13 -2.91 -2.96 -10.49
CA THR A 13 -3.24 -2.83 -9.10
C THR A 13 -2.71 -1.51 -8.56
N GLN A 14 -3.63 -0.59 -8.31
CA GLN A 14 -3.35 0.65 -7.61
C GLN A 14 -3.01 0.34 -6.15
N ARG A 15 -1.77 0.64 -5.75
CA ARG A 15 -1.27 0.49 -4.38
C ARG A 15 -1.05 1.85 -3.74
N LEU A 16 -1.55 2.02 -2.52
CA LEU A 16 -1.30 3.20 -1.70
C LEU A 16 -1.04 2.82 -0.24
N THR A 17 -0.32 3.67 0.48
CA THR A 17 -0.14 3.56 1.93
C THR A 17 -0.95 4.67 2.60
N VAL A 18 -1.69 4.31 3.65
CA VAL A 18 -2.47 5.25 4.45
C VAL A 18 -2.12 5.07 5.90
N ASN A 19 -1.86 6.17 6.61
CA ASN A 19 -1.56 6.12 8.03
C ASN A 19 -2.74 5.54 8.82
N GLU A 20 -2.48 4.64 9.76
CA GLU A 20 -3.55 3.96 10.50
C GLU A 20 -4.42 4.92 11.32
N HIS A 21 -3.87 6.05 11.75
CA HIS A 21 -4.60 7.07 12.50
C HIS A 21 -5.54 7.90 11.61
N ASN A 22 -5.41 7.83 10.28
CA ASN A 22 -6.28 8.57 9.36
C ASN A 22 -7.55 7.77 9.02
N ALA A 23 -8.42 7.60 10.03
CA ALA A 23 -9.69 6.89 9.89
C ALA A 23 -10.58 7.45 8.76
N ARG A 24 -10.46 8.75 8.45
CA ARG A 24 -11.21 9.39 7.36
C ARG A 24 -10.73 8.89 5.99
N ALA A 25 -9.42 8.87 5.76
CA ALA A 25 -8.84 8.39 4.50
C ALA A 25 -9.09 6.88 4.33
N ILE A 26 -8.94 6.09 5.41
CA ILE A 26 -9.23 4.65 5.42
C ILE A 26 -10.65 4.38 4.93
N ARG A 27 -11.66 5.05 5.51
CA ARG A 27 -13.07 4.87 5.09
C ARG A 27 -13.31 5.32 3.65
N PHE A 28 -12.65 6.40 3.22
CA PHE A 28 -12.74 6.87 1.84
C PHE A 28 -12.21 5.80 0.87
N TYR A 29 -11.02 5.26 1.11
CA TYR A 29 -10.43 4.24 0.24
C TYR A 29 -11.22 2.93 0.26
N GLN A 30 -11.68 2.48 1.43
CA GLN A 30 -12.56 1.32 1.54
C GLN A 30 -13.83 1.46 0.69
N ARG A 31 -14.45 2.64 0.70
CA ARG A 31 -15.65 2.91 -0.13
C ARG A 31 -15.33 2.98 -1.62
N ASN A 32 -14.11 3.37 -2.00
CA ASN A 32 -13.63 3.37 -3.38
C ASN A 32 -13.15 2.00 -3.88
N GLY A 33 -13.32 0.93 -3.09
CA GLY A 33 -12.95 -0.43 -3.47
C GLY A 33 -11.50 -0.80 -3.16
N PHE A 34 -10.79 0.00 -2.38
CA PHE A 34 -9.49 -0.39 -1.86
C PHE A 34 -9.65 -1.30 -0.65
N VAL A 35 -8.88 -2.38 -0.65
CA VAL A 35 -8.83 -3.34 0.46
C VAL A 35 -7.48 -3.28 1.15
N ARG A 36 -7.45 -3.54 2.46
CA ARG A 36 -6.19 -3.62 3.20
C ARG A 36 -5.41 -4.86 2.72
N GLY A 37 -4.32 -4.63 2.00
CA GLY A 37 -3.42 -5.68 1.52
C GLY A 37 -2.30 -6.01 2.50
N GLY A 38 -2.05 -5.14 3.48
CA GLY A 38 -1.07 -5.38 4.51
C GLY A 38 -0.87 -4.16 5.41
N GLU A 39 0.19 -4.22 6.20
CA GLU A 39 0.65 -3.12 7.02
C GLU A 39 2.17 -3.03 6.95
N THR A 40 2.68 -1.82 7.06
CA THR A 40 4.11 -1.55 7.10
C THR A 40 4.41 -0.76 8.36
N LEU A 41 5.42 -1.21 9.08
CA LEU A 41 5.94 -0.53 10.26
C LEU A 41 7.24 0.14 9.84
N PHE A 42 7.35 1.45 10.07
CA PHE A 42 8.56 2.20 9.80
C PHE A 42 8.99 2.98 11.05
N PRO A 43 10.28 2.94 11.41
CA PRO A 43 10.78 3.75 12.50
C PRO A 43 10.82 5.23 12.07
N CYS A 44 10.20 6.11 12.85
CA CYS A 44 10.30 7.56 12.69
C CYS A 44 10.89 8.16 13.98
N GLY A 45 12.22 8.26 14.01
CA GLY A 45 12.93 8.69 15.22
C GLY A 45 12.76 7.69 16.35
N ALA A 46 12.17 8.13 17.47
CA ALA A 46 11.87 7.28 18.63
C ALA A 46 10.53 6.53 18.53
N ASP A 47 9.68 6.90 17.56
CA ASP A 47 8.32 6.37 17.43
C ASP A 47 8.20 5.39 16.26
N LEU A 48 7.54 4.26 16.50
CA LEU A 48 7.21 3.31 15.45
C LEU A 48 5.89 3.72 14.79
N HIS A 49 5.95 4.13 13.53
CA HIS A 49 4.75 4.46 12.77
C HIS A 49 4.24 3.24 12.01
N ARG A 50 2.92 3.07 12.00
CA ARG A 50 2.24 1.98 11.32
C ARG A 50 1.33 2.57 10.23
N ASP A 51 1.62 2.19 9.00
CA ASP A 51 0.81 2.52 7.85
C ASP A 51 0.14 1.27 7.31
N TRP A 52 -1.09 1.41 6.84
CA TRP A 52 -1.81 0.36 6.15
C TRP A 52 -1.54 0.45 4.66
N VAL A 53 -1.16 -0.67 4.08
CA VAL A 53 -1.06 -0.83 2.63
C VAL A 53 -2.44 -1.20 2.12
N MET A 54 -2.99 -0.36 1.25
CA MET A 54 -4.24 -0.63 0.56
C MET A 54 -3.99 -0.91 -0.92
N LEU A 55 -4.72 -1.89 -1.45
CA LEU A 55 -4.64 -2.35 -2.83
C LEU A 55 -6.02 -2.28 -3.47
N ARG A 56 -6.07 -1.91 -4.74
CA ARG A 56 -7.25 -1.98 -5.60
C ARG A 56 -6.85 -2.57 -6.93
N ARG A 57 -7.54 -3.62 -7.36
CA ARG A 57 -7.49 -4.15 -8.73
C ARG A 57 -8.54 -3.48 -9.60
#